data_AF-A7NN25-F1
#
_entry.id   AF-A7NN25-F1
#
_cell.length_a   1.000
_cell.length_b   1.000
_cell.length_c   1.000
_cell.angle_alpha   90.00
_cell.angle_beta   90.00
_cell.angle_gamma   90.00
#
_symmetry.space_group_name_H-M   'P 1'
#
loop_
_entity.id
_entity.type
_entity.pdbx_description
1 polymer ?
#
loop_
_entity_poly.entity_id
_entity_poly.type
_entity_poly.pdbx_seq_one_letter_code
_entity_poly.pdbx_strand_id
1 'polypeptide(L)'
;MCYNEGAMVRCACLHKFTNVRYLCSVALIMWFLAACTAAPTADEADVGGGFSPEAVTESFFEDLQRALRDPNLHQEEVRSFWAERLAGYFAPVERDAQRIALRRALASFASGLRQLADDETAIFELRGLQSVEKVADDGERALVRLPSAMIAMTLVRTTDRGSFVFYEQSIELSQVIGRSDGTVPLVNIDGRWYLTEG
;
A
#
# COMPACT_ATOMS: atom_id res chain seq x y z
N MET A 1 -1.62 50.51 80.19
CA MET A 1 -1.83 49.06 80.43
C MET A 1 -3.29 48.79 80.11
N CYS A 2 -3.70 48.07 79.06
CA CYS A 2 -3.11 47.05 78.18
C CYS A 2 -3.62 47.30 76.73
N TYR A 3 -2.79 47.32 75.67
CA TYR A 3 -2.49 46.17 74.78
C TYR A 3 -3.74 45.32 74.47
N ASN A 4 -4.46 45.49 73.34
CA ASN A 4 -4.16 45.32 71.91
C ASN A 4 -4.04 43.85 71.46
N GLU A 5 -4.98 43.40 70.62
CA GLU A 5 -4.91 42.27 69.66
C GLU A 5 -6.28 42.28 68.92
N GLY A 6 -6.43 42.46 67.61
CA GLY A 6 -5.55 42.15 66.50
C GLY A 6 -6.09 40.92 65.76
N ALA A 7 -6.62 41.13 64.55
CA ALA A 7 -6.91 40.11 63.54
C ALA A 7 -8.20 39.26 63.70
N MET A 8 -9.34 39.85 63.37
CA MET A 8 -10.37 39.13 62.61
C MET A 8 -10.35 39.61 61.16
N VAL A 9 -10.77 38.72 60.26
CA VAL A 9 -10.85 38.89 58.79
C VAL A 9 -9.58 38.56 58.00
N ARG A 10 -9.11 37.31 58.14
CA ARG A 10 -8.39 36.60 57.05
C ARG A 10 -8.86 35.15 56.99
N CYS A 11 -10.07 34.91 56.51
CA CYS A 11 -10.52 33.56 56.20
C CYS A 11 -11.69 33.56 55.20
N ALA A 12 -11.47 34.06 53.98
CA ALA A 12 -12.50 33.96 52.93
C ALA A 12 -12.00 34.06 51.47
N CYS A 13 -10.69 33.99 51.20
CA CYS A 13 -10.19 34.23 49.83
C CYS A 13 -9.19 33.20 49.29
N LEU A 14 -9.09 32.01 49.89
CA LEU A 14 -8.16 30.97 49.41
C LEU A 14 -8.80 29.64 48.99
N HIS A 15 -10.13 29.57 48.88
CA HIS A 15 -10.81 28.33 48.46
C HIS A 15 -11.45 28.39 47.06
N LYS A 16 -11.53 29.57 46.43
CA LYS A 16 -12.21 29.72 45.13
C LYS A 16 -11.31 29.50 43.91
N PHE A 17 -9.99 29.51 44.06
CA PHE A 17 -9.07 29.35 42.92
C PHE A 17 -8.63 27.91 42.64
N THR A 18 -8.81 26.99 43.59
CA THR A 18 -8.36 25.60 43.43
C THR A 18 -9.35 24.75 42.63
N ASN A 19 -10.66 24.97 42.80
CA ASN A 19 -11.69 24.17 42.12
C ASN A 19 -11.87 24.50 40.63
N VAL A 20 -11.50 25.71 40.20
CA VAL A 20 -11.55 26.10 38.77
C VAL A 20 -10.43 25.41 37.98
N ARG A 21 -9.25 25.21 38.58
CA ARG A 21 -8.12 24.54 37.92
C ARG A 21 -8.40 23.06 37.65
N TYR A 22 -9.07 22.36 38.56
CA TYR A 22 -9.43 20.94 38.38
C TYR A 22 -10.53 20.73 37.32
N LEU A 23 -11.52 21.62 37.25
CA LEU A 23 -12.56 21.57 36.22
C LEU A 23 -12.00 21.80 34.81
N CYS A 24 -11.06 22.74 34.65
CA CYS A 24 -10.40 22.96 33.36
C CYS A 24 -9.50 21.80 32.94
N SER A 25 -8.79 21.13 33.87
CA SER A 25 -7.93 19.99 33.54
C SER A 25 -8.72 18.73 33.15
N VAL A 26 -9.89 18.48 33.78
CA VAL A 26 -10.76 17.35 33.41
C VAL A 26 -11.43 17.59 32.05
N ALA A 27 -11.85 18.83 31.76
CA ALA A 27 -12.38 19.21 30.46
C ALA A 27 -11.34 19.07 29.33
N LEU A 28 -10.08 19.41 29.59
CA LEU A 28 -8.98 19.27 28.62
C LEU A 28 -8.65 17.80 28.32
N ILE A 29 -8.71 16.92 29.34
CA ILE A 29 -8.49 15.48 29.17
C ILE A 29 -9.64 14.81 28.39
N MET A 30 -10.90 15.22 28.61
CA MET A 30 -12.02 14.74 27.79
C MET A 30 -11.92 15.17 26.33
N TRP A 31 -11.35 16.36 26.05
CA TRP A 31 -11.10 16.80 24.66
C TRP A 31 -10.00 15.99 23.96
N PHE A 32 -8.98 15.50 24.69
CA PHE A 32 -7.98 14.61 24.11
C PHE A 32 -8.51 13.19 23.83
N LEU A 33 -9.57 12.74 24.50
CA LEU A 33 -10.22 11.45 24.24
C LEU A 33 -11.22 11.48 23.07
N ALA A 34 -11.70 12.67 22.69
CA ALA A 34 -12.54 12.85 21.49
C ALA A 34 -11.73 13.01 20.19
N ALA A 35 -10.40 13.03 20.29
CA ALA A 35 -9.48 13.10 19.15
C ALA A 35 -8.89 11.73 18.76
N CYS A 36 -9.49 10.61 19.19
CA CYS A 36 -9.51 9.41 18.37
C CYS A 36 -10.49 9.66 17.22
N THR A 37 -10.11 10.59 16.33
CA THR A 37 -10.68 10.63 14.99
C THR A 37 -10.45 9.23 14.45
N ALA A 38 -11.55 8.52 14.18
CA ALA A 38 -11.51 7.32 13.38
C ALA A 38 -10.50 7.58 12.26
N ALA A 39 -9.44 6.75 12.20
CA ALA A 39 -8.67 6.64 10.99
C ALA A 39 -9.71 6.57 9.86
N PRO A 40 -9.49 7.23 8.71
CA PRO A 40 -10.36 6.96 7.59
C PRO A 40 -10.33 5.44 7.45
N THR A 41 -11.45 4.80 7.75
CA THR A 41 -11.90 3.67 6.98
C THR A 41 -11.95 4.25 5.59
N ALA A 42 -10.77 4.25 4.93
CA ALA A 42 -10.73 3.95 3.53
C ALA A 42 -11.74 2.83 3.43
N ASP A 43 -12.84 3.10 2.73
CA ASP A 43 -13.75 2.05 2.34
C ASP A 43 -12.86 0.85 2.07
N GLU A 44 -13.08 -0.25 2.78
CA GLU A 44 -12.75 -1.57 2.27
C GLU A 44 -13.65 -1.75 1.03
N ALA A 45 -13.45 -0.88 0.03
CA ALA A 45 -13.87 -1.03 -1.32
C ALA A 45 -13.00 -2.16 -1.82
N ASP A 46 -13.33 -3.38 -1.40
CA ASP A 46 -13.54 -4.44 -2.36
C ASP A 46 -12.29 -4.69 -3.22
N VAL A 47 -11.12 -4.46 -2.62
CA VAL A 47 -9.84 -4.49 -3.32
C VAL A 47 -9.56 -5.95 -3.54
N GLY A 48 -9.92 -6.40 -4.74
CA GLY A 48 -9.48 -7.68 -5.20
C GLY A 48 -10.37 -8.34 -6.23
N GLY A 49 -11.66 -8.40 -5.93
CA GLY A 49 -12.63 -9.00 -6.83
C GLY A 49 -13.09 -7.98 -7.85
N GLY A 50 -13.29 -8.39 -9.10
CA GLY A 50 -13.85 -7.52 -10.14
C GLY A 50 -15.01 -8.18 -10.89
N PHE A 51 -15.68 -7.38 -11.72
CA PHE A 51 -16.87 -7.84 -12.46
C PHE A 51 -16.56 -8.51 -13.79
N SER A 52 -15.32 -8.44 -14.27
CA SER A 52 -14.84 -9.19 -15.43
C SER A 52 -13.40 -9.70 -15.21
N PRO A 53 -13.02 -10.83 -15.83
CA PRO A 53 -11.67 -11.35 -15.71
C PRO A 53 -10.59 -10.36 -16.17
N GLU A 54 -10.88 -9.62 -17.24
CA GLU A 54 -9.97 -8.66 -17.84
C GLU A 54 -9.73 -7.47 -16.91
N ALA A 55 -10.79 -6.91 -16.32
CA ALA A 55 -10.68 -5.75 -15.44
C ALA A 55 -9.91 -6.05 -14.15
N VAL A 56 -10.08 -7.25 -13.59
CA VAL A 56 -9.29 -7.73 -12.43
C VAL A 56 -7.81 -7.77 -12.77
N THR A 57 -7.50 -8.36 -13.92
CA THR A 57 -6.11 -8.55 -14.38
C THR A 57 -5.45 -7.21 -14.67
N GLU A 58 -6.12 -6.32 -15.40
CA GLU A 58 -5.63 -4.97 -15.67
C GLU A 58 -5.36 -4.21 -14.37
N SER A 59 -6.34 -4.19 -13.47
CA SER A 59 -6.23 -3.51 -12.17
C SER A 59 -5.07 -4.04 -11.32
N PHE A 60 -4.86 -5.37 -11.31
CA PHE A 60 -3.73 -5.97 -10.60
C PHE A 60 -2.39 -5.47 -11.14
N PHE A 61 -2.19 -5.51 -12.46
CA PHE A 61 -0.92 -5.08 -13.05
C PHE A 61 -0.70 -3.57 -12.96
N GLU A 62 -1.76 -2.77 -13.01
CA GLU A 62 -1.66 -1.33 -12.72
C GLU A 62 -1.22 -1.07 -11.28
N ASP A 63 -1.83 -1.74 -10.30
CA ASP A 63 -1.45 -1.63 -8.90
C ASP A 63 -0.01 -2.13 -8.67
N LEU A 64 0.40 -3.19 -9.35
CA LEU A 64 1.78 -3.68 -9.30
C LEU A 64 2.74 -2.64 -9.86
N GLN A 65 2.40 -2.00 -10.99
CA GLN A 65 3.21 -0.91 -11.55
C GLN A 65 3.34 0.27 -10.58
N ARG A 66 2.25 0.62 -9.89
CA ARG A 66 2.27 1.68 -8.88
C ARG A 66 3.14 1.29 -7.69
N ALA A 67 3.06 0.05 -7.22
CA ALA A 67 3.91 -0.47 -6.15
C ALA A 67 5.40 -0.41 -6.51
N LEU A 68 5.78 -0.83 -7.72
CA LEU A 68 7.17 -0.83 -8.20
C LEU A 68 7.74 0.59 -8.40
N ARG A 69 6.87 1.60 -8.52
CA ARG A 69 7.23 3.02 -8.66
C ARG A 69 7.13 3.80 -7.36
N ASP A 70 6.76 3.17 -6.25
CA ASP A 70 6.65 3.84 -4.97
C ASP A 70 8.06 4.19 -4.44
N PRO A 71 8.39 5.49 -4.24
CA PRO A 71 9.70 5.89 -3.74
C PRO A 71 9.97 5.41 -2.30
N ASN A 72 8.91 5.09 -1.56
CA ASN A 72 8.97 4.67 -0.17
C ASN A 72 8.96 3.15 0.00
N LEU A 73 9.13 2.37 -1.08
CA LEU A 73 9.15 0.91 -1.01
C LEU A 73 10.30 0.33 -0.15
N HIS A 74 11.29 1.17 0.20
CA HIS A 74 12.30 0.84 1.20
C HIS A 74 11.75 0.72 2.63
N GLN A 75 10.59 1.29 2.92
CA GLN A 75 9.88 1.22 4.22
C GLN A 75 9.02 -0.06 4.30
N GLU A 76 9.03 -0.73 5.45
CA GLU A 76 8.32 -2.01 5.63
C GLU A 76 6.80 -1.84 5.60
N GLU A 77 6.31 -0.74 6.13
CA GLU A 77 4.91 -0.38 6.20
C GLU A 77 4.32 -0.22 4.80
N VAL A 78 5.06 0.47 3.91
CA VAL A 78 4.68 0.67 2.50
C VAL A 78 4.66 -0.65 1.74
N ARG A 79 5.67 -1.51 1.93
CA ARG A 79 5.66 -2.86 1.33
C ARG A 79 4.50 -3.70 1.84
N SER A 80 4.19 -3.60 3.12
CA SER A 80 3.09 -4.34 3.74
C SER A 80 1.73 -3.89 3.19
N PHE A 81 1.54 -2.59 3.00
CA PHE A 81 0.37 -2.01 2.35
C PHE A 81 0.22 -2.54 0.92
N TRP A 82 1.26 -2.44 0.09
CA TRP A 82 1.19 -2.90 -1.30
C TRP A 82 0.96 -4.41 -1.39
N ALA A 83 1.60 -5.21 -0.54
CA ALA A 83 1.38 -6.64 -0.53
C ALA A 83 -0.06 -7.03 -0.13
N GLU A 84 -0.67 -6.31 0.83
CA GLU A 84 -2.08 -6.51 1.17
C GLU A 84 -2.98 -6.17 -0.01
N ARG A 85 -2.76 -5.00 -0.61
CA ARG A 85 -3.52 -4.51 -1.75
C ARG A 85 -3.45 -5.47 -2.95
N LEU A 86 -2.25 -5.92 -3.30
CA LEU A 86 -2.01 -6.85 -4.40
C LEU A 86 -2.56 -8.25 -4.11
N ALA A 87 -2.44 -8.73 -2.87
CA ALA A 87 -3.01 -10.02 -2.47
C ALA A 87 -4.54 -10.03 -2.50
N GLY A 88 -5.17 -8.86 -2.32
CA GLY A 88 -6.62 -8.70 -2.45
C GLY A 88 -7.16 -9.29 -3.75
N TYR A 89 -6.43 -9.12 -4.87
CA TYR A 89 -6.81 -9.63 -6.20
C TYR A 89 -6.93 -11.14 -6.31
N PHE A 90 -6.36 -11.89 -5.36
CA PHE A 90 -6.41 -13.35 -5.37
C PHE A 90 -7.65 -13.89 -4.67
N ALA A 91 -8.01 -15.13 -5.01
CA ALA A 91 -9.11 -15.86 -4.40
C ALA A 91 -8.94 -15.87 -2.87
N PRO A 92 -10.02 -15.69 -2.07
CA PRO A 92 -9.93 -15.55 -0.61
C PRO A 92 -9.07 -16.59 0.10
N VAL A 93 -9.13 -17.85 -0.35
CA VAL A 93 -8.35 -18.97 0.23
C VAL A 93 -6.84 -18.89 -0.07
N GLU A 94 -6.44 -18.18 -1.12
CA GLU A 94 -5.04 -18.04 -1.55
C GLU A 94 -4.40 -16.74 -1.03
N ARG A 95 -5.19 -15.74 -0.62
CA ARG A 95 -4.72 -14.38 -0.27
C ARG A 95 -3.57 -14.37 0.72
N ASP A 96 -3.65 -15.20 1.76
CA ASP A 96 -2.62 -15.25 2.80
C ASP A 96 -1.26 -15.69 2.26
N ALA A 97 -1.26 -16.74 1.43
CA ALA A 97 -0.05 -17.23 0.79
C ALA A 97 0.52 -16.18 -0.19
N GLN A 98 -0.36 -15.58 -1.00
CA GLN A 98 0.02 -14.56 -1.98
C GLN A 98 0.59 -13.31 -1.33
N ARG A 99 -0.03 -12.85 -0.24
CA ARG A 99 0.47 -11.72 0.56
C ARG A 99 1.89 -11.97 1.07
N ILE A 100 2.16 -13.16 1.57
CA ILE A 100 3.51 -13.53 2.05
C ILE A 100 4.51 -13.53 0.88
N ALA A 101 4.14 -14.12 -0.26
CA ALA A 101 4.98 -14.15 -1.46
C ALA A 101 5.28 -12.73 -1.97
N LEU A 102 4.25 -11.89 -2.09
CA LEU A 102 4.35 -10.49 -2.52
C LEU A 102 5.20 -9.64 -1.57
N ARG A 103 5.05 -9.82 -0.24
CA ARG A 103 5.93 -9.14 0.74
C ARG A 103 7.40 -9.47 0.50
N ARG A 104 7.72 -10.73 0.27
CA ARG A 104 9.10 -11.17 -0.03
C ARG A 104 9.58 -10.59 -1.35
N ALA A 105 8.77 -10.65 -2.41
CA ALA A 105 9.12 -10.11 -3.72
C ALA A 105 9.41 -8.60 -3.66
N LEU A 106 8.53 -7.82 -3.04
CA LEU A 106 8.71 -6.37 -2.88
C LEU A 106 9.93 -6.03 -2.00
N ALA A 107 10.21 -6.84 -0.97
CA ALA A 107 11.40 -6.66 -0.14
C ALA A 107 12.69 -6.96 -0.92
N SER A 108 12.71 -8.03 -1.71
CA SER A 108 13.83 -8.36 -2.60
C SER A 108 14.06 -7.28 -3.64
N PHE A 109 13.00 -6.77 -4.26
CA PHE A 109 13.06 -5.66 -5.22
C PHE A 109 13.63 -4.39 -4.57
N ALA A 110 13.09 -3.96 -3.42
CA ALA A 110 13.59 -2.80 -2.68
C ALA A 110 15.05 -3.00 -2.19
N SER A 111 15.45 -4.23 -1.88
CA SER A 111 16.83 -4.56 -1.55
C SER A 111 17.77 -4.44 -2.76
N GLY A 112 17.33 -4.87 -3.93
CA GLY A 112 18.07 -4.70 -5.19
C GLY A 112 18.28 -3.24 -5.55
N LEU A 113 17.26 -2.39 -5.37
CA LEU A 113 17.38 -0.95 -5.60
C LEU A 113 18.45 -0.28 -4.73
N ARG A 114 18.67 -0.78 -3.50
CA ARG A 114 19.71 -0.25 -2.59
C ARG A 114 21.15 -0.63 -2.99
N GLN A 115 21.32 -1.52 -3.97
CA GLN A 115 22.65 -1.91 -4.46
C GLN A 115 23.18 -0.96 -5.55
N LEU A 116 22.34 -0.04 -6.03
CA LEU A 116 22.74 1.00 -6.97
C LEU A 116 23.70 1.99 -6.31
N ALA A 117 24.61 2.55 -7.09
CA ALA A 117 25.43 3.66 -6.62
C ALA A 117 24.59 4.93 -6.38
N ASP A 118 25.10 5.87 -5.58
CA ASP A 118 24.40 7.13 -5.25
C ASP A 118 24.06 7.97 -6.49
N ASP A 119 24.82 7.79 -7.58
CA ASP A 119 24.62 8.46 -8.86
C ASP A 119 23.79 7.64 -9.86
N GLU A 120 23.26 6.49 -9.43
CA GLU A 120 22.49 5.57 -10.27
C GLU A 120 21.01 5.53 -9.88
N THR A 121 20.16 5.26 -10.87
CA THR A 121 18.73 5.08 -10.67
C THR A 121 18.23 3.98 -11.59
N ALA A 122 17.38 3.10 -11.04
CA ALA A 122 16.68 2.12 -11.83
C ALA A 122 15.22 2.55 -12.05
N ILE A 123 14.79 2.49 -13.30
CA ILE A 123 13.42 2.75 -13.72
C ILE A 123 12.81 1.43 -14.17
N PHE A 124 11.69 1.07 -13.56
CA PHE A 124 10.92 -0.12 -13.92
C PHE A 124 9.57 0.26 -14.49
N GLU A 125 9.22 -0.34 -15.63
CA GLU A 125 7.97 -0.06 -16.32
C GLU A 125 7.31 -1.36 -16.77
N LEU A 126 6.03 -1.50 -16.44
CA LEU A 126 5.14 -2.43 -17.12
C LEU A 126 4.59 -1.70 -18.36
N ARG A 127 4.83 -2.25 -19.54
CA ARG A 127 4.38 -1.72 -20.82
C ARG A 127 3.41 -2.70 -21.47
N GLY A 128 2.49 -2.22 -22.29
CA GLY A 128 1.58 -3.08 -23.08
C GLY A 128 0.46 -3.77 -22.28
N LEU A 129 0.05 -3.21 -21.14
CA LEU A 129 -1.02 -3.77 -20.30
C LEU A 129 -2.44 -3.64 -20.86
N GLN A 130 -2.66 -2.76 -21.86
CA GLN A 130 -3.99 -2.40 -22.37
C GLN A 130 -4.65 -3.46 -23.29
N SER A 131 -3.96 -4.56 -23.58
CA SER A 131 -4.44 -5.59 -24.51
C SER A 131 -4.73 -6.90 -23.78
N VAL A 132 -5.51 -6.86 -22.69
CA VAL A 132 -5.94 -8.10 -22.02
C VAL A 132 -6.89 -8.86 -22.93
N GLU A 133 -6.50 -10.06 -23.32
CA GLU A 133 -7.30 -10.95 -24.17
C GLU A 133 -7.91 -12.08 -23.34
N LYS A 134 -9.22 -12.26 -23.44
CA LYS A 134 -9.87 -13.44 -22.88
C LYS A 134 -9.64 -14.65 -23.78
N VAL A 135 -8.99 -15.68 -23.23
CA VAL A 135 -8.65 -16.92 -23.93
C VAL A 135 -9.73 -17.98 -23.72
N ALA A 136 -10.25 -18.09 -22.50
CA ALA A 136 -11.32 -19.03 -22.14
C ALA A 136 -12.17 -18.47 -21.00
N ASP A 137 -13.44 -18.86 -20.96
CA ASP A 137 -14.42 -18.47 -19.93
C ASP A 137 -15.57 -19.47 -19.94
N ASP A 138 -15.78 -20.18 -18.83
CA ASP A 138 -16.90 -21.11 -18.66
C ASP A 138 -17.93 -20.61 -17.62
N GLY A 139 -17.77 -19.38 -17.13
CA GLY A 139 -18.60 -18.78 -16.09
C GLY A 139 -18.13 -19.05 -14.65
N GLU A 140 -17.34 -20.09 -14.41
CA GLU A 140 -16.72 -20.39 -13.11
C GLU A 140 -15.22 -20.10 -13.12
N ARG A 141 -14.57 -20.31 -14.27
CA ARG A 141 -13.14 -20.09 -14.49
C ARG A 141 -12.94 -19.31 -15.78
N ALA A 142 -11.89 -18.51 -15.79
CA ALA A 142 -11.45 -17.80 -16.97
C ALA A 142 -9.93 -17.88 -17.12
N LEU A 143 -9.47 -17.81 -18.36
CA LEU A 143 -8.07 -17.61 -18.71
C LEU A 143 -7.99 -16.31 -19.50
N VAL A 144 -7.13 -15.41 -19.07
CA VAL A 144 -6.79 -14.21 -19.85
C VAL A 144 -5.31 -14.24 -20.21
N ARG A 145 -4.92 -13.43 -21.18
CA ARG A 145 -3.53 -13.26 -21.61
C ARG A 145 -3.23 -11.78 -21.81
N LEU A 146 -1.97 -11.41 -21.58
CA LEU A 146 -1.42 -10.10 -21.90
C LEU A 146 -0.33 -10.25 -22.98
N PRO A 147 -0.69 -10.43 -24.27
CA PRO A 147 0.23 -10.81 -25.33
C PRO A 147 1.32 -9.76 -25.61
N SER A 148 1.02 -8.49 -25.34
CA SER A 148 1.93 -7.37 -25.59
C SER A 148 2.65 -6.88 -24.33
N ALA A 149 2.42 -7.52 -23.18
CA ALA A 149 2.94 -7.03 -21.92
C ALA A 149 4.43 -7.34 -21.74
N MET A 150 5.17 -6.30 -21.38
CA MET A 150 6.61 -6.38 -21.15
C MET A 150 6.99 -5.68 -19.85
N ILE A 151 8.04 -6.19 -19.21
CA ILE A 151 8.74 -5.51 -18.13
C ILE A 151 9.98 -4.87 -18.75
N ALA A 152 10.13 -3.56 -18.60
CA ALA A 152 11.31 -2.82 -18.99
C ALA A 152 12.06 -2.32 -17.75
N MET A 153 13.38 -2.52 -17.74
CA MET A 153 14.29 -1.98 -16.74
C MET A 153 15.31 -1.08 -17.44
N THR A 154 15.44 0.14 -16.96
CA THR A 154 16.43 1.12 -17.43
C THR A 154 17.29 1.54 -16.25
N LEU A 155 18.61 1.43 -16.37
CA LEU A 155 19.55 2.02 -15.41
C LEU A 155 20.14 3.30 -15.98
N VAL A 156 19.98 4.37 -15.22
CA VAL A 156 20.46 5.71 -15.54
C VAL A 156 21.56 6.07 -14.57
N ARG A 157 22.66 6.64 -15.06
CA ARG A 157 23.71 7.23 -14.23
C ARG A 157 23.74 8.74 -14.44
N THR A 158 23.82 9.51 -13.36
CA THR A 158 23.84 10.97 -13.36
C THR A 158 25.21 11.49 -12.97
N THR A 159 25.87 12.18 -13.89
CA THR A 159 27.19 12.76 -13.69
C THR A 159 27.12 14.29 -13.68
N ASP A 160 28.26 14.95 -13.44
CA ASP A 160 28.44 16.39 -13.63
C ASP A 160 28.08 16.87 -15.05
N ARG A 161 28.13 15.97 -16.04
CA ARG A 161 27.79 16.23 -17.45
C ARG A 161 26.34 15.92 -17.80
N GLY A 162 25.54 15.48 -16.84
CA GLY A 162 24.15 15.08 -17.02
C GLY A 162 23.92 13.57 -16.89
N SER A 163 22.68 13.16 -17.17
CA SER A 163 22.22 11.77 -17.02
C SER A 163 22.30 11.01 -18.34
N PHE A 164 22.73 9.75 -18.30
CA PHE A 164 22.72 8.85 -19.46
C PHE A 164 22.26 7.44 -19.07
N VAL A 165 21.60 6.76 -20.01
CA VAL A 165 21.22 5.35 -19.87
C VAL A 165 22.44 4.49 -20.17
N PHE A 166 22.84 3.65 -19.23
CA PHE A 166 23.98 2.73 -19.41
C PHE A 166 23.57 1.26 -19.47
N TYR A 167 22.32 0.95 -19.12
CA TYR A 167 21.75 -0.37 -19.25
C TYR A 167 20.25 -0.27 -19.53
N GLU A 168 19.77 -1.05 -20.49
CA GLU A 168 18.35 -1.24 -20.74
C GLU A 168 18.09 -2.71 -21.06
N GLN A 169 17.07 -3.27 -20.43
CA GLN A 169 16.60 -4.61 -20.69
C GLN A 169 15.08 -4.61 -20.73
N SER A 170 14.51 -5.38 -21.65
CA SER A 170 13.09 -5.68 -21.64
C SER A 170 12.87 -7.18 -21.81
N ILE A 171 11.95 -7.72 -21.04
CA ILE A 171 11.51 -9.11 -21.11
C ILE A 171 9.99 -9.17 -21.20
N GLU A 172 9.47 -10.20 -21.83
CA GLU A 172 8.03 -10.45 -21.85
C GLU A 172 7.52 -10.79 -20.45
N LEU A 173 6.34 -10.29 -20.10
CA LEU A 173 5.70 -10.58 -18.81
C LEU A 173 5.44 -12.08 -18.63
N SER A 174 5.15 -12.79 -19.74
CA SER A 174 4.96 -14.26 -19.82
C SER A 174 6.13 -15.04 -19.19
N GLN A 175 7.36 -14.53 -19.30
CA GLN A 175 8.57 -15.17 -18.77
C GLN A 175 8.67 -15.06 -17.24
N VAL A 176 7.92 -14.14 -16.62
CA VAL A 176 7.97 -13.85 -15.19
C VAL A 176 6.78 -14.43 -14.43
N ILE A 177 5.59 -14.46 -15.04
CA ILE A 177 4.35 -14.95 -14.41
C ILE A 177 4.28 -16.47 -14.21
N GLY A 178 5.37 -17.21 -14.46
CA GLY A 178 5.48 -18.64 -14.16
C GLY A 178 4.67 -19.57 -15.06
N ARG A 179 4.02 -19.03 -16.10
CA ARG A 179 3.26 -19.80 -17.10
C ARG A 179 3.78 -19.53 -18.50
N SER A 180 4.29 -20.58 -19.15
CA SER A 180 4.91 -20.50 -20.47
C SER A 180 3.96 -20.09 -21.60
N ASP A 181 2.64 -20.22 -21.39
CA ASP A 181 1.59 -19.81 -22.33
C ASP A 181 1.14 -18.34 -22.15
N GLY A 182 1.75 -17.63 -21.19
CA GLY A 182 1.46 -16.24 -20.88
C GLY A 182 0.07 -15.99 -20.30
N THR A 183 -0.65 -17.05 -19.90
CA THR A 183 -2.01 -16.94 -19.39
C THR A 183 -2.03 -16.65 -17.90
N VAL A 184 -3.07 -15.96 -17.45
CA VAL A 184 -3.36 -15.66 -16.06
C VAL A 184 -4.71 -16.31 -15.74
N PRO A 185 -4.78 -17.27 -14.79
CA PRO A 185 -6.02 -17.93 -14.45
C PRO A 185 -6.83 -17.14 -13.42
N LEU A 186 -8.15 -17.20 -13.59
CA LEU A 186 -9.13 -16.56 -12.72
C LEU A 186 -10.27 -17.50 -12.34
N VAL A 187 -10.85 -17.26 -11.17
CA VAL A 187 -12.00 -17.99 -10.63
C VAL A 187 -13.12 -17.02 -10.27
N ASN A 188 -14.35 -17.41 -10.57
CA ASN A 188 -15.56 -16.71 -10.15
C ASN A 188 -16.02 -17.26 -8.80
N ILE A 189 -16.15 -16.38 -7.81
CA ILE A 189 -16.68 -16.70 -6.48
C ILE A 189 -17.79 -15.69 -6.21
N ASP A 190 -19.02 -16.20 -6.09
CA ASP A 190 -20.22 -15.41 -5.81
C ASP A 190 -20.42 -14.21 -6.75
N GLY A 191 -20.15 -14.40 -8.06
CA GLY A 191 -20.34 -13.38 -9.08
C GLY A 191 -19.16 -12.40 -9.22
N ARG A 192 -18.04 -12.66 -8.54
CA ARG A 192 -16.83 -11.85 -8.60
C ARG A 192 -15.63 -12.66 -9.08
N TRP A 193 -14.83 -12.06 -9.93
CA TRP A 193 -13.60 -12.67 -10.45
C TRP A 193 -12.40 -12.36 -9.58
N TYR A 194 -11.54 -13.35 -9.40
CA TYR A 194 -10.27 -13.25 -8.66
C TYR A 194 -9.17 -13.97 -9.42
N LEU A 195 -7.93 -13.52 -9.26
CA LEU A 195 -6.74 -14.28 -9.66
C LEU A 195 -6.62 -15.58 -8.84
N THR A 196 -6.06 -16.62 -9.44
CA THR A 196 -5.78 -17.90 -8.76
C THR A 196 -4.49 -18.49 -9.30
N GLU A 197 -3.85 -19.40 -8.55
CA GLU A 197 -2.75 -20.21 -9.06
C GLU A 197 -3.20 -21.35 -10.01
N GLY A 198 -4.50 -21.69 -10.01
CA GLY A 198 -5.12 -22.64 -10.96
C GLY A 198 -5.45 -24.02 -10.41
#